data_AF-A0AAD1B350-F1
#
_entry.id   AF-A0AAD1B350-F1
#
_cell.length_a   1.000
_cell.length_b   1.000
_cell.length_c   1.000
_cell.angle_alpha   90.00
_cell.angle_beta   90.00
_cell.angle_gamma   90.00
#
_symmetry.space_group_name_H-M   'P 1'
#
loop_
_entity.id
_entity.type
_entity.pdbx_description
1 polymer ?
#
loop_
_entity_poly.entity_id
_entity_poly.type
_entity_poly.pdbx_seq_one_letter_code
_entity_poly.pdbx_strand_id
1 'polypeptide(L)'
;MTNNATTRTEKFVVRFPYGMRNQVAEAANDSHRSMNAEIIARLEHSLDNWPQTLPHTETPVPQGNEETALLERFRQLSRSKQQALLALLD
;
A
#
# COMPACT_ATOMS: atom_id res chain seq x y z
N MET A 1 -6.75 39.80 17.72
CA MET A 1 -6.95 38.44 18.26
C MET A 1 -5.98 37.52 17.55
N THR A 2 -4.86 37.20 18.20
CA THR A 2 -3.77 36.39 17.62
C THR A 2 -4.16 34.92 17.68
N ASN A 3 -4.42 34.31 16.51
CA ASN A 3 -4.73 32.90 16.40
C ASN A 3 -3.51 32.08 16.87
N ASN A 4 -3.74 31.30 17.92
CA ASN A 4 -2.77 30.46 18.59
C ASN A 4 -2.28 29.35 17.64
N ALA A 5 -1.20 29.60 16.91
CA ALA A 5 -0.49 28.65 16.06
C ALA A 5 0.40 27.73 16.92
N THR A 6 -0.17 27.06 17.91
CA THR A 6 0.53 26.08 18.74
C THR A 6 -0.23 24.75 18.65
N THR A 7 0.41 23.78 17.98
CA THR A 7 0.10 22.33 17.89
C THR A 7 -1.28 21.95 17.31
N ARG A 8 -1.43 22.00 15.98
CA ARG A 8 -2.61 21.46 15.30
C ARG A 8 -2.43 19.96 15.03
N THR A 9 -2.55 19.13 16.07
CA THR A 9 -2.68 17.67 15.91
C THR A 9 -4.12 17.34 15.53
N GLU A 10 -4.33 16.63 14.42
CA GLU A 10 -5.66 16.19 14.00
C GLU A 10 -5.99 14.82 14.60
N LYS A 11 -7.19 14.66 15.15
CA LYS A 11 -7.62 13.41 15.80
C LYS A 11 -8.41 12.54 14.81
N PHE A 12 -7.97 11.30 14.65
CA PHE A 12 -8.68 10.29 13.87
C PHE A 12 -8.96 9.05 14.73
N VAL A 13 -10.20 8.54 14.70
CA VAL A 13 -10.61 7.35 15.47
C VAL A 13 -10.56 6.12 14.56
N VAL A 14 -9.64 5.19 14.87
CA VAL A 14 -9.45 3.95 14.12
C VAL A 14 -10.28 2.82 14.75
N ARG A 15 -10.93 2.01 13.91
CA ARG A 15 -11.55 0.75 14.32
C ARG A 15 -10.63 -0.40 13.94
N PHE A 16 -10.05 -1.06 14.95
CA PHE A 16 -9.19 -2.22 14.74
C PHE A 16 -10.01 -3.51 14.61
N PRO A 17 -9.62 -4.42 13.68
CA PRO A 17 -10.03 -5.81 13.73
C PRO A 17 -9.67 -6.47 15.07
N TYR A 18 -10.34 -7.58 15.37
CA TYR A 18 -10.08 -8.36 16.57
C TYR A 18 -8.58 -8.72 16.70
N GLY A 19 -8.02 -8.54 17.89
CA GLY A 19 -6.61 -8.84 18.20
C GLY A 19 -5.60 -7.80 17.72
N MET A 20 -5.88 -6.99 16.69
CA MET A 20 -4.91 -6.06 16.12
C MET A 20 -4.45 -4.97 17.11
N ARG A 21 -5.34 -4.51 17.99
CA ARG A 21 -4.96 -3.55 19.04
C ARG A 21 -3.87 -4.10 19.97
N ASN A 22 -3.92 -5.38 20.32
CA ASN A 22 -2.92 -6.00 21.19
C ASN A 22 -1.57 -6.14 20.46
N GLN A 23 -1.60 -6.48 19.18
CA GLN A 23 -0.39 -6.51 18.35
C GLN A 23 0.29 -5.14 18.26
N VAL A 24 -0.49 -4.06 18.13
CA VAL A 24 0.05 -2.69 18.16
C VAL A 24 0.62 -2.34 19.55
N ALA A 25 -0.02 -2.79 20.62
CA ALA A 25 0.47 -2.54 21.98
C ALA A 25 1.80 -3.24 22.26
N GLU A 26 1.94 -4.50 21.82
CA GLU A 26 3.20 -5.26 21.92
C GLU A 26 4.31 -4.58 21.11
N ALA A 27 4.06 -4.25 19.84
CA ALA A 27 5.03 -3.54 19.01
C ALA A 27 5.45 -2.19 19.60
N ALA A 28 4.52 -1.45 20.19
CA ALA A 28 4.82 -0.18 20.85
C ALA A 28 5.72 -0.38 22.09
N ASN A 29 5.51 -1.46 22.85
CA ASN A 29 6.33 -1.81 24.00
C ASN A 29 7.77 -2.15 23.58
N ASP A 30 7.92 -2.96 22.52
CA ASP A 30 9.22 -3.36 21.97
C ASP A 30 9.99 -2.16 21.40
N SER A 31 9.28 -1.22 20.76
CA SER A 31 9.84 0.03 20.24
C SER A 31 10.06 1.12 21.32
N HIS A 32 9.69 0.85 22.59
CA HIS A 32 9.70 1.82 23.69
C HIS A 32 8.94 3.14 23.38
N ARG A 33 7.78 3.02 22.73
CA ARG A 33 6.92 4.13 22.28
C ARG A 33 5.51 3.99 22.81
N SER A 34 4.74 5.09 22.79
CA SER A 34 3.29 4.98 22.98
C SER A 34 2.64 4.30 21.77
N MET A 35 1.49 3.66 21.95
CA MET A 35 0.72 3.09 20.81
C MET A 35 0.45 4.14 19.72
N ASN A 36 0.18 5.39 20.10
CA ASN A 36 -0.01 6.45 19.12
C ASN A 36 1.25 6.72 18.31
N ALA A 37 2.41 6.84 18.97
CA ALA A 37 3.69 7.06 18.30
C ALA A 37 4.08 5.88 17.40
N GLU A 38 3.76 4.64 17.79
CA GLU A 38 3.97 3.44 16.96
C GLU A 38 3.06 3.44 15.72
N ILE A 39 1.77 3.78 15.88
CA ILE A 39 0.84 3.90 14.75
C ILE A 39 1.33 4.95 13.76
N ILE A 40 1.73 6.14 14.24
CA ILE A 40 2.24 7.20 13.37
C ILE A 40 3.52 6.76 12.66
N ALA A 41 4.49 6.18 13.38
CA ALA A 41 5.74 5.74 12.78
C ALA A 41 5.54 4.69 11.66
N ARG A 42 4.58 3.76 11.85
CA ARG A 42 4.23 2.78 10.81
C ARG A 42 3.53 3.42 9.61
N LEU A 43 2.66 4.41 9.85
CA LEU A 43 2.00 5.15 8.78
C LEU A 43 3.00 5.97 7.97
N GLU A 44 3.91 6.69 8.63
CA GLU A 44 4.99 7.45 7.98
C GLU A 44 5.84 6.52 7.12
N HIS A 45 6.34 5.42 7.69
CA HIS A 45 7.11 4.44 6.93
C HIS A 45 6.32 3.85 5.75
N SER A 46 5.02 3.59 5.92
CA SER A 46 4.18 3.08 4.83
C SER A 46 3.94 4.10 3.72
N LEU A 47 3.86 5.39 4.05
CA LEU A 47 3.64 6.46 3.10
C LEU A 47 4.93 6.84 2.37
N ASP A 48 6.07 6.87 3.07
CA ASP A 48 7.38 7.17 2.48
C ASP A 48 7.84 6.06 1.53
N ASN A 49 7.56 4.81 1.89
CA ASN A 49 7.82 3.65 1.03
C ASN A 49 6.65 3.31 0.10
N TRP A 50 5.63 4.17 0.03
CA TRP A 50 4.54 3.98 -0.92
C TRP A 50 5.09 4.15 -2.33
N PRO A 51 4.93 3.16 -3.22
CA PRO A 51 5.49 3.27 -4.56
C PRO A 51 4.80 4.43 -5.30
N GLN A 52 5.59 5.42 -5.74
CA GLN A 52 5.12 6.60 -6.50
C GLN A 52 4.35 6.20 -7.75
N THR A 53 4.78 5.10 -8.35
CA THR A 53 3.96 4.33 -9.28
C THR A 53 3.42 3.15 -8.50
N LEU A 54 2.18 3.24 -8.00
CA LEU A 54 1.41 2.02 -7.82
C LEU A 54 1.62 1.19 -9.09
N PRO A 55 2.01 -0.10 -9.02
CA PRO A 55 1.86 -0.94 -10.19
C PRO A 55 0.44 -0.65 -10.62
N HIS A 56 0.30 -0.05 -11.79
CA HIS A 56 -1.02 0.23 -12.30
C HIS A 56 -1.60 -1.18 -12.29
N THR A 57 -2.53 -1.46 -11.36
CA THR A 57 -3.48 -2.51 -11.62
C THR A 57 -4.12 -2.00 -12.88
N GLU A 58 -3.51 -2.53 -13.93
CA GLU A 58 -3.85 -2.48 -15.30
C GLU A 58 -5.35 -2.30 -15.33
N THR A 59 -5.80 -1.15 -15.86
CA THR A 59 -7.13 -0.97 -16.46
C THR A 59 -8.06 -2.13 -16.09
N PRO A 60 -8.94 -2.00 -15.06
CA PRO A 60 -9.67 -3.12 -14.50
C PRO A 60 -10.17 -3.98 -15.65
N VAL A 61 -9.65 -5.20 -15.73
CA VAL A 61 -9.90 -6.05 -16.88
C VAL A 61 -11.41 -6.25 -16.92
N PRO A 62 -12.12 -5.78 -17.97
CA PRO A 62 -13.56 -5.84 -17.98
C PRO A 62 -13.98 -7.31 -17.89
N GLN A 63 -14.75 -7.64 -16.85
CA GLN A 63 -15.21 -9.01 -16.58
C GLN A 63 -15.84 -9.59 -17.85
N GLY A 64 -15.32 -10.72 -18.32
CA GLY A 64 -15.76 -11.40 -19.54
C GLY A 64 -14.87 -11.22 -20.77
N ASN A 65 -13.90 -10.28 -20.76
CA ASN A 65 -12.96 -10.05 -21.88
C ASN A 65 -11.49 -10.20 -21.47
N GLU A 66 -11.23 -10.97 -20.42
CA GLU A 66 -9.93 -11.01 -19.76
C GLU A 66 -8.83 -11.59 -20.66
N GLU A 67 -9.15 -12.65 -21.41
CA GLU A 67 -8.20 -13.28 -22.33
C GLU A 67 -7.77 -12.33 -23.45
N THR A 68 -8.71 -11.62 -24.06
CA THR A 68 -8.43 -10.66 -25.15
C THR A 68 -7.56 -9.50 -24.65
N ALA A 69 -7.84 -8.99 -23.45
CA ALA A 69 -7.07 -7.91 -22.85
C ALA A 69 -5.63 -8.35 -22.50
N LEU A 70 -5.46 -9.57 -22.00
CA LEU A 70 -4.16 -10.15 -21.70
C LEU A 70 -3.33 -10.39 -22.96
N LEU A 71 -3.95 -10.92 -24.03
CA LEU A 71 -3.29 -11.13 -25.32
C LEU A 71 -2.84 -9.81 -25.96
N GLU A 72 -3.66 -8.76 -25.85
CA GLU A 72 -3.30 -7.43 -26.38
C GLU A 72 -2.12 -6.83 -25.60
N ARG A 73 -2.14 -6.90 -24.27
CA ARG A 73 -0.98 -6.48 -23.44
C ARG A 73 0.27 -7.28 -23.78
N PHE A 74 0.16 -8.60 -23.91
CA PHE A 74 1.27 -9.45 -24.29
C PHE A 74 1.87 -9.03 -25.64
N ARG A 75 1.04 -8.74 -26.64
CA ARG A 75 1.48 -8.26 -27.96
C ARG A 75 2.19 -6.91 -27.92
N GLN A 76 1.83 -6.04 -26.98
CA GLN A 76 2.46 -4.72 -26.80
C GLN A 76 3.82 -4.79 -26.08
N LEU A 77 4.16 -5.91 -25.45
CA LEU A 77 5.47 -6.10 -24.83
C LEU A 77 6.59 -6.26 -25.88
N SER A 78 7.80 -5.80 -25.56
CA SER A 78 9.00 -6.07 -26.36
C SER A 78 9.29 -7.58 -26.45
N ARG A 79 9.87 -8.07 -27.56
CA ARG A 79 10.17 -9.49 -27.76
C ARG A 79 10.90 -10.17 -26.60
N SER A 80 11.88 -9.48 -26.01
CA SER A 80 12.63 -9.98 -24.84
C SER A 80 11.75 -10.19 -23.61
N LYS A 81 10.76 -9.31 -23.37
CA LYS A 81 9.78 -9.46 -22.29
C LYS A 81 8.77 -10.57 -22.59
N GLN A 82 8.30 -10.69 -23.83
CA GLN A 82 7.41 -11.78 -24.26
C GLN A 82 8.08 -13.15 -24.05
N GLN A 83 9.34 -13.30 -24.47
CA GLN A 83 10.09 -14.55 -24.30
C GLN A 83 10.32 -14.88 -22.83
N ALA A 84 10.66 -13.90 -22.00
CA ALA A 84 10.82 -14.12 -20.55
C ALA A 84 9.52 -14.59 -19.89
N LEU A 85 8.38 -14.06 -20.33
CA LEU A 85 7.06 -14.40 -19.79
C LEU A 85 6.64 -15.82 -20.21
N LEU A 86 6.89 -16.20 -21.47
CA LEU A 86 6.67 -17.57 -21.94
C LEU A 86 7.55 -18.58 -21.20
N ALA A 87 8.84 -18.27 -21.02
CA ALA A 87 9.78 -19.13 -20.30
C ALA A 87 9.45 -19.32 -18.81
N LEU A 88 8.61 -18.45 -18.23
CA LEU A 88 8.14 -18.55 -16.84
C LEU A 88 6.85 -19.39 -16.71
N LEU A 89 6.17 -19.64 -17.83
CA LEU A 89 4.95 -20.44 -17.93
C LEU A 89 5.22 -21.90 -18.32
N ASP A 90 6.40 -22.18 -18.88
CA ASP A 90 6.97 -23.53 -19.09
C ASP A 90 7.49 -24.13 -17.78
#